data_AF-A0A5J4VYU9-F1
#
_entry.id   AF-A0A5J4VYU9-F1
#
_cell.length_a   1.000
_cell.length_b   1.000
_cell.length_c   1.000
_cell.angle_alpha   90.00
_cell.angle_beta   90.00
_cell.angle_gamma   90.00
#
_symmetry.space_group_name_H-M   'P 1'
#
loop_
_entity.id
_entity.type
_entity.pdbx_description
1 polymer ?
#
loop_
_entity_poly.entity_id
_entity_poly.type
_entity_poly.pdbx_seq_one_letter_code
_entity_poly.pdbx_strand_id
1 'polypeptide(L)'
;MVDTLIELYVNDNEMHQIALYKCLGYLCQDSEEGTLDNFSNKILNIIINRGILAQTSGLVRFAAVNALLNSLIFASKQFETQETRTYIIGAIKRMCSRDGSMRTEIDPSGNQLIQPITVIGASLQLQNEIRLKGFECLVQVGELYYECLENEAADIFTLTSEVIGEIVRVGDNQQQTFTIQQNIPNNLSVNEDIALMALTFWAVVAEKEELIQKKLRDQELGIEKDNENEDEDDDDDDSQDDVGIDLNNNDDERPRGSSDKDIPNISYHLCTRSCMQMAEITFALFPLVDGKNQTQLTSYNSQTLLSIFSPDNWNLISAAETLFGSVCKLVLCGEDLDDQDLILIGKQFLRKTVEFVQQGFQRGDWAGADSAVRTLGCLFEGVGSDSGAGIL
;
A
#
# COMPACT_ATOMS: atom_id res chain seq x y z
N MET A 1 -30.31 11.61 -8.82
CA MET A 1 -30.04 10.97 -7.51
C MET A 1 -28.78 11.52 -6.88
N VAL A 2 -27.60 11.39 -7.52
CA VAL A 2 -26.34 11.95 -7.01
C VAL A 2 -26.45 13.46 -6.73
N ASP A 3 -26.95 14.27 -7.68
CA ASP A 3 -27.10 15.71 -7.43
C ASP A 3 -28.03 16.03 -6.24
N THR A 4 -29.09 15.25 -6.03
CA THR A 4 -29.98 15.38 -4.86
C THR A 4 -29.28 15.01 -3.55
N LEU A 5 -28.44 13.97 -3.55
CA LEU A 5 -27.62 13.61 -2.38
C LEU A 5 -26.63 14.73 -2.04
N ILE A 6 -26.05 15.35 -3.07
CA ILE A 6 -25.11 16.48 -2.92
C ILE A 6 -25.82 17.70 -2.31
N GLU A 7 -27.05 17.99 -2.74
CA GLU A 7 -27.86 19.08 -2.17
C GLU A 7 -28.19 18.87 -0.69
N LEU A 8 -28.27 17.62 -0.20
CA LEU A 8 -28.48 17.33 1.22
C LEU A 8 -27.31 17.78 2.11
N TYR A 9 -26.10 17.93 1.56
CA TYR A 9 -24.93 18.45 2.29
C TYR A 9 -25.13 19.89 2.78
N VAL A 10 -26.02 20.66 2.15
CA VAL A 10 -26.32 22.05 2.53
C VAL A 10 -26.89 22.16 3.96
N ASN A 11 -27.34 21.04 4.54
CA ASN A 11 -27.79 21.00 5.93
C ASN A 11 -26.60 20.77 6.88
N ASP A 12 -26.35 21.73 7.78
CA ASP A 12 -25.25 21.75 8.79
C ASP A 12 -25.41 20.71 9.91
N ASN A 13 -26.14 19.62 9.67
CA ASN A 13 -26.41 18.58 10.64
C ASN A 13 -25.42 17.42 10.46
N GLU A 14 -24.61 17.18 11.50
CA GLU A 14 -23.59 16.12 11.55
C GLU A 14 -24.11 14.75 11.11
N MET A 15 -25.30 14.35 11.56
CA MET A 15 -25.89 13.05 11.22
C MET A 15 -26.23 12.94 9.73
N HIS A 16 -26.66 14.04 9.10
CA HIS A 16 -26.95 14.06 7.67
C HIS A 16 -25.67 13.98 6.86
N GLN A 17 -24.60 14.63 7.30
CA GLN A 17 -23.28 14.53 6.66
C GLN A 17 -22.73 13.09 6.76
N ILE A 18 -22.81 12.46 7.93
CA ILE A 18 -22.40 11.05 8.11
C ILE A 18 -23.23 10.12 7.21
N ALA A 19 -24.55 10.29 7.17
CA ALA A 19 -25.43 9.48 6.33
C ALA A 19 -25.14 9.66 4.85
N LEU A 20 -24.87 10.90 4.41
CA LEU A 20 -24.48 11.22 3.05
C LEU A 20 -23.19 10.51 2.66
N TYR A 21 -22.13 10.62 3.44
CA TYR A 21 -20.85 9.98 3.10
C TYR A 21 -20.96 8.45 3.07
N LYS A 22 -21.69 7.84 4.01
CA LYS A 22 -21.97 6.40 3.95
C LYS A 22 -22.72 6.02 2.68
N CYS A 23 -23.75 6.78 2.32
CA CYS A 23 -24.52 6.54 1.09
C CYS A 23 -23.67 6.68 -0.17
N LEU A 24 -22.79 7.70 -0.24
CA LEU A 24 -21.84 7.86 -1.35
C LEU A 24 -20.83 6.71 -1.41
N GLY A 25 -20.34 6.25 -0.25
CA GLY A 25 -19.44 5.10 -0.16
C GLY A 25 -20.07 3.82 -0.69
N TYR A 26 -21.27 3.47 -0.22
CA TYR A 26 -22.01 2.30 -0.71
C TYR A 26 -22.39 2.42 -2.19
N LEU A 27 -22.78 3.62 -2.63
CA LEU A 27 -23.05 3.86 -4.04
C LEU A 27 -21.82 3.55 -4.89
N CYS A 28 -20.61 3.95 -4.46
CA CYS A 28 -19.40 3.61 -5.18
C CYS A 28 -19.12 2.10 -5.10
N GLN A 29 -19.14 1.51 -3.90
CA GLN A 29 -18.82 0.10 -3.70
C GLN A 29 -19.68 -0.87 -4.55
N ASP A 30 -20.98 -0.58 -4.66
CA ASP A 30 -21.95 -1.50 -5.29
C ASP A 30 -22.24 -1.17 -6.77
N SER A 31 -21.64 -0.12 -7.33
CA SER A 31 -21.87 0.25 -8.73
C SER A 31 -20.96 -0.53 -9.68
N GLU A 32 -21.48 -0.86 -10.86
CA GLU A 32 -20.68 -1.41 -11.96
C GLU A 32 -19.71 -0.37 -12.53
N GLU A 33 -18.56 -0.84 -13.04
CA GLU A 33 -17.56 -0.02 -13.71
C GLU A 33 -18.19 0.84 -14.83
N GLY A 34 -17.76 2.10 -14.96
CA GLY A 34 -18.30 3.04 -15.94
C GLY A 34 -19.59 3.75 -15.53
N THR A 35 -20.39 3.19 -14.60
CA THR A 35 -21.71 3.75 -14.23
C THR A 35 -21.61 5.15 -13.60
N LEU A 36 -20.57 5.38 -12.80
CA LEU A 36 -20.38 6.61 -12.03
C LEU A 36 -19.37 7.57 -12.65
N ASP A 37 -18.81 7.29 -13.83
CA ASP A 37 -17.72 8.07 -14.43
C ASP A 37 -18.05 9.55 -14.57
N ASN A 38 -19.29 9.86 -14.97
CA ASN A 38 -19.78 11.23 -15.13
C ASN A 38 -19.95 11.98 -13.79
N PHE A 39 -19.97 11.25 -12.67
CA PHE A 39 -20.16 11.77 -11.33
C PHE A 39 -18.90 11.66 -10.46
N SER A 40 -17.92 10.85 -10.84
CA SER A 40 -16.65 10.58 -10.12
C SER A 40 -16.02 11.86 -9.57
N ASN A 41 -15.84 12.88 -10.43
CA ASN A 41 -15.25 14.15 -10.05
C ASN A 41 -16.08 14.87 -8.97
N LYS A 42 -17.40 14.93 -9.13
CA LYS A 42 -18.30 15.56 -8.17
C LYS A 42 -18.28 14.84 -6.82
N ILE A 43 -18.35 13.51 -6.84
CA ILE A 43 -18.36 12.65 -5.65
C ILE A 43 -17.05 12.83 -4.88
N LEU A 44 -15.90 12.63 -5.55
CA LEU A 44 -14.57 12.78 -4.95
C LEU A 44 -14.35 14.18 -4.40
N ASN A 45 -14.75 15.22 -5.13
CA ASN A 45 -14.62 16.60 -4.65
C ASN A 45 -15.42 16.84 -3.37
N ILE A 46 -16.61 16.26 -3.23
CA ILE A 46 -17.40 16.43 -2.01
C ILE A 46 -16.78 15.67 -0.87
N ILE A 47 -16.43 14.40 -1.07
CA ILE A 47 -15.76 13.59 -0.05
C ILE A 47 -14.50 14.30 0.47
N ILE A 48 -13.64 14.79 -0.43
CA ILE A 48 -12.36 15.39 -0.08
C ILE A 48 -12.54 16.81 0.48
N ASN A 49 -13.17 17.73 -0.27
CA ASN A 49 -13.23 19.14 0.13
C ASN A 49 -14.17 19.39 1.31
N ARG A 50 -15.27 18.63 1.39
CA ARG A 50 -16.33 18.85 2.37
C ARG A 50 -16.27 17.88 3.54
N GLY A 51 -15.66 16.71 3.36
CA GLY A 51 -15.54 15.71 4.41
C GLY A 51 -14.17 15.72 5.07
N ILE A 52 -13.14 15.43 4.27
CA ILE A 52 -11.77 15.19 4.74
C ILE A 52 -11.04 16.48 5.10
N LEU A 53 -11.03 17.46 4.19
CA LEU A 53 -10.24 18.69 4.32
C LEU A 53 -11.00 19.83 5.00
N ALA A 54 -12.31 19.70 5.16
CA ALA A 54 -13.11 20.68 5.88
C ALA A 54 -12.93 20.58 7.40
N GLN A 55 -13.28 21.65 8.11
CA GLN A 55 -13.38 21.65 9.57
C GLN A 55 -14.65 20.92 10.01
N THR A 56 -14.62 19.59 9.93
CA THR A 56 -15.70 18.69 10.35
C THR A 56 -15.36 17.95 11.64
N SER A 57 -16.35 17.34 12.27
CA SER A 57 -16.12 16.46 13.42
C SER A 57 -15.35 15.20 13.01
N GLY A 58 -14.73 14.53 13.98
CA GLY A 58 -14.03 13.27 13.72
C GLY A 58 -14.93 12.18 13.11
N LEU A 59 -16.21 12.14 13.48
CA LEU A 59 -17.16 11.15 12.97
C LEU A 59 -17.51 11.39 11.50
N VAL A 60 -17.71 12.66 11.12
CA VAL A 60 -17.93 13.05 9.73
C VAL A 60 -16.70 12.76 8.88
N ARG A 61 -15.51 13.10 9.39
CA ARG A 61 -14.24 12.80 8.70
C ARG A 61 -14.01 11.31 8.54
N PHE A 62 -14.31 10.51 9.56
CA PHE A 62 -14.24 9.05 9.50
C PHE A 62 -15.20 8.47 8.45
N ALA A 63 -16.44 8.96 8.39
CA ALA A 63 -17.38 8.56 7.34
C ALA A 63 -16.88 8.96 5.93
N ALA A 64 -16.28 10.14 5.80
CA ALA A 64 -15.74 10.63 4.53
C ALA A 64 -14.53 9.83 4.05
N VAL A 65 -13.57 9.48 4.92
CA VAL A 65 -12.42 8.64 4.51
C VAL A 65 -12.86 7.23 4.09
N ASN A 66 -13.85 6.66 4.78
CA ASN A 66 -14.40 5.36 4.39
C ASN A 66 -15.14 5.46 3.03
N ALA A 67 -15.85 6.57 2.78
CA ALA A 67 -16.41 6.84 1.47
C ALA A 67 -15.33 7.02 0.38
N LEU A 68 -14.21 7.67 0.72
CA LEU A 68 -13.08 7.83 -0.20
C LEU A 68 -12.53 6.47 -0.62
N LEU A 69 -12.23 5.59 0.35
CA LEU A 69 -11.74 4.23 0.09
C LEU A 69 -12.64 3.52 -0.93
N ASN A 70 -13.94 3.48 -0.69
CA ASN A 70 -14.89 2.83 -1.60
C ASN A 70 -15.01 3.51 -2.99
N SER A 71 -14.57 4.76 -3.12
CA SER A 71 -14.64 5.52 -4.37
C SER A 71 -13.37 5.49 -5.23
N LEU A 72 -12.24 5.02 -4.67
CA LEU A 72 -10.95 5.06 -5.37
C LEU A 72 -10.93 4.21 -6.63
N ILE A 73 -11.71 3.13 -6.72
CA ILE A 73 -11.79 2.29 -7.93
C ILE A 73 -12.34 3.05 -9.16
N PHE A 74 -13.15 4.10 -8.95
CA PHE A 74 -13.69 4.96 -10.02
C PHE A 74 -12.89 6.25 -10.23
N ALA A 75 -11.76 6.39 -9.53
CA ALA A 75 -10.95 7.60 -9.59
C ALA A 75 -9.99 7.65 -10.79
N SER A 76 -10.05 6.68 -11.72
CA SER A 76 -9.10 6.52 -12.83
C SER A 76 -8.86 7.82 -13.60
N LYS A 77 -9.94 8.49 -14.02
CA LYS A 77 -9.90 9.79 -14.69
C LYS A 77 -9.26 10.90 -13.85
N GLN A 78 -9.44 10.87 -12.53
CA GLN A 78 -8.79 11.81 -11.61
C GLN A 78 -7.32 11.47 -11.37
N PHE A 79 -6.89 10.23 -11.59
CA PHE A 79 -5.47 9.87 -11.54
C PHE A 79 -4.74 10.14 -12.87
N GLU A 80 -5.45 10.37 -13.98
CA GLU A 80 -4.84 10.76 -15.27
C GLU A 80 -4.11 12.11 -15.22
N THR A 81 -4.59 13.10 -14.45
CA THR A 81 -3.94 14.42 -14.36
C THR A 81 -3.09 14.57 -13.10
N GLN A 82 -1.90 15.17 -13.23
CA GLN A 82 -0.99 15.36 -12.10
C GLN A 82 -1.60 16.22 -10.98
N GLU A 83 -2.37 17.25 -11.34
CA GLU A 83 -2.99 18.14 -10.36
C GLU A 83 -4.01 17.38 -9.51
N THR A 84 -4.94 16.65 -10.14
CA THR A 84 -5.99 15.93 -9.42
C THR A 84 -5.45 14.73 -8.64
N ARG A 85 -4.44 14.01 -9.16
CA ARG A 85 -3.83 12.89 -8.43
C ARG A 85 -3.08 13.36 -7.17
N THR A 86 -2.25 14.39 -7.29
CA THR A 86 -1.52 14.97 -6.14
C THR A 86 -2.51 15.54 -5.13
N TYR A 87 -3.65 16.06 -5.59
CA TYR A 87 -4.72 16.50 -4.70
C TYR A 87 -5.33 15.35 -3.87
N ILE A 88 -5.69 14.23 -4.52
CA ILE A 88 -6.26 13.06 -3.84
C ILE A 88 -5.24 12.41 -2.90
N ILE A 89 -4.02 12.13 -3.38
CA ILE A 89 -2.95 11.53 -2.57
C ILE A 89 -2.58 12.47 -1.42
N GLY A 90 -2.51 13.77 -1.66
CA GLY A 90 -2.30 14.79 -0.64
C GLY A 90 -3.35 14.70 0.47
N ALA A 91 -4.64 14.59 0.12
CA ALA A 91 -5.71 14.40 1.12
C ALA A 91 -5.56 13.10 1.92
N ILE A 92 -5.18 11.99 1.27
CA ILE A 92 -4.91 10.70 1.92
C ILE A 92 -3.75 10.83 2.93
N LYS A 93 -2.62 11.40 2.51
CA LYS A 93 -1.46 11.63 3.37
C LYS A 93 -1.81 12.41 4.64
N ARG A 94 -2.66 13.44 4.53
CA ARG A 94 -3.10 14.22 5.72
C ARG A 94 -3.87 13.37 6.73
N MET A 95 -4.60 12.35 6.29
CA MET A 95 -5.33 11.43 7.18
C MET A 95 -4.38 10.44 7.86
N CYS A 96 -3.30 10.03 7.20
CA CYS A 96 -2.29 9.14 7.76
C CYS A 96 -1.44 9.81 8.86
N SER A 97 -1.19 11.12 8.72
CA SER A 97 -0.39 11.90 9.69
C SER A 97 -1.05 11.99 11.06
N ARG A 98 -0.25 11.85 12.14
CA ARG A 98 -0.72 12.00 13.53
C ARG A 98 -1.30 13.37 13.85
N ASP A 99 -0.76 14.41 13.23
CA ASP A 99 -1.18 15.79 13.45
C ASP A 99 -2.31 16.24 12.51
N GLY A 100 -2.90 15.31 11.74
CA GLY A 100 -3.92 15.62 10.74
C GLY A 100 -3.44 16.61 9.67
N SER A 101 -2.11 16.70 9.47
CA SER A 101 -1.37 17.71 8.68
C SER A 101 -1.90 19.12 8.86
N MET A 102 -1.16 19.92 9.62
CA MET A 102 -1.41 21.35 9.78
C MET A 102 -1.64 22.06 8.42
N ARG A 103 -2.63 22.95 8.36
CA ARG A 103 -2.85 23.85 7.22
C ARG A 103 -1.94 25.06 7.38
N THR A 104 -1.23 25.41 6.32
CA THR A 104 -0.57 26.71 6.20
C THR A 104 -1.60 27.72 5.73
N GLU A 105 -2.11 28.55 6.62
CA GLU A 105 -2.90 29.72 6.26
C GLU A 105 -1.96 30.92 6.14
N ILE A 106 -2.04 31.67 5.06
CA ILE A 106 -1.34 32.95 4.96
C ILE A 106 -2.26 33.98 5.62
N ASP A 107 -1.81 34.57 6.73
CA ASP A 107 -2.57 35.65 7.36
C ASP A 107 -2.68 36.86 6.40
N PRO A 108 -3.59 37.82 6.65
CA PRO A 108 -3.70 39.03 5.83
C PRO A 108 -2.42 39.88 5.75
N SER A 109 -1.42 39.56 6.58
CA SER A 109 -0.11 40.21 6.67
C SER A 109 0.98 39.46 5.88
N GLY A 110 0.66 38.34 5.24
CA GLY A 110 1.60 37.52 4.46
C GLY A 110 2.37 36.46 5.25
N ASN A 111 2.08 36.26 6.54
CA ASN A 111 2.76 35.26 7.37
C ASN A 111 2.10 33.89 7.26
N GLN A 112 2.92 32.84 7.17
CA GLN A 112 2.46 31.45 7.26
C GLN A 112 2.07 31.12 8.70
N LEU A 113 0.76 31.05 8.96
CA LEU A 113 0.18 30.47 10.16
C LEU A 113 0.00 28.98 9.93
N ILE A 114 0.78 28.19 10.65
CA ILE A 114 0.61 26.74 10.69
C ILE A 114 -0.47 26.44 11.74
N GLN A 115 -1.66 26.05 11.30
CA GLN A 115 -2.74 25.63 12.20
C GLN A 115 -2.97 24.12 12.07
N PRO A 116 -3.06 23.35 13.17
CA PRO A 116 -3.48 21.97 13.08
C PRO A 116 -4.86 21.92 12.42
N ILE A 117 -5.06 21.02 11.44
CA ILE A 117 -6.42 20.61 11.02
C ILE A 117 -6.98 19.82 12.21
N THR A 118 -7.29 20.56 13.26
CA THR A 118 -7.63 20.02 14.56
C THR A 118 -8.85 19.16 14.32
N VAL A 119 -8.75 17.86 14.59
CA VAL A 119 -9.95 17.05 14.77
C VAL A 119 -10.52 17.52 16.11
N ILE A 120 -11.31 18.60 16.08
CA ILE A 120 -11.81 19.25 17.29
C ILE A 120 -12.60 18.21 18.08
N GLY A 121 -12.10 17.85 19.27
CA GLY A 121 -12.81 16.98 20.22
C GLY A 121 -12.89 15.49 19.88
N ALA A 122 -12.15 14.95 18.89
CA ALA A 122 -12.13 13.51 18.67
C ALA A 122 -11.28 12.75 19.69
N SER A 123 -11.74 11.55 20.08
CA SER A 123 -10.95 10.63 20.89
C SER A 123 -9.72 10.15 20.12
N LEU A 124 -8.65 9.83 20.85
CA LEU A 124 -7.43 9.23 20.26
C LEU A 124 -7.75 7.96 19.46
N GLN A 125 -8.71 7.16 19.93
CA GLN A 125 -9.19 5.97 19.22
C GLN A 125 -9.74 6.33 17.84
N LEU A 126 -10.64 7.32 17.75
CA LEU A 126 -11.22 7.75 16.49
C LEU A 126 -10.17 8.34 15.54
N GLN A 127 -9.15 9.03 16.07
CA GLN A 127 -8.03 9.51 15.27
C GLN A 127 -7.22 8.34 14.68
N ASN A 128 -6.96 7.29 15.46
CA ASN A 128 -6.28 6.09 14.97
C ASN A 128 -7.11 5.34 13.92
N GLU A 129 -8.43 5.27 14.08
CA GLU A 129 -9.35 4.70 13.07
C GLU A 129 -9.31 5.48 11.75
N ILE A 130 -9.27 6.82 11.80
CA ILE A 130 -9.11 7.65 10.60
C ILE A 130 -7.75 7.39 9.94
N ARG A 131 -6.67 7.28 10.72
CA ARG A 131 -5.33 6.97 10.21
C ARG A 131 -5.31 5.59 9.53
N LEU A 132 -5.90 4.58 10.16
CA LEU A 132 -6.01 3.24 9.59
C LEU A 132 -6.71 3.28 8.23
N LYS A 133 -7.86 3.95 8.13
CA LYS A 133 -8.54 4.13 6.83
C LYS A 133 -7.73 4.94 5.82
N GLY A 134 -6.91 5.88 6.28
CA GLY A 134 -5.95 6.59 5.42
C GLY A 134 -4.90 5.65 4.82
N PHE A 135 -4.32 4.75 5.61
CA PHE A 135 -3.38 3.75 5.11
C PHE A 135 -4.03 2.69 4.22
N GLU A 136 -5.27 2.26 4.52
CA GLU A 136 -6.05 1.42 3.60
C GLU A 136 -6.24 2.10 2.24
N CYS A 137 -6.51 3.42 2.22
CA CYS A 137 -6.58 4.18 0.96
C CYS A 137 -5.24 4.18 0.23
N LEU A 138 -4.10 4.29 0.94
CA LEU A 138 -2.78 4.21 0.31
C LEU A 138 -2.54 2.84 -0.32
N VAL A 139 -2.86 1.74 0.37
CA VAL A 139 -2.74 0.37 -0.18
C VAL A 139 -3.51 0.28 -1.49
N GLN A 140 -4.78 0.71 -1.51
CA GLN A 140 -5.61 0.66 -2.72
C GLN A 140 -5.08 1.56 -3.84
N VAL A 141 -4.52 2.73 -3.51
CA VAL A 141 -3.83 3.57 -4.51
C VAL A 141 -2.60 2.85 -5.07
N GLY A 142 -1.84 2.12 -4.25
CA GLY A 142 -0.74 1.28 -4.74
C GLY A 142 -1.19 0.16 -5.67
N GLU A 143 -2.34 -0.45 -5.39
CA GLU A 143 -2.90 -1.52 -6.21
C GLU A 143 -3.41 -1.03 -7.57
N LEU A 144 -4.09 0.11 -7.59
CA LEU A 144 -4.80 0.62 -8.76
C LEU A 144 -3.98 1.62 -9.58
N TYR A 145 -3.14 2.40 -8.93
CA TYR A 145 -2.51 3.60 -9.48
C TYR A 145 -1.00 3.66 -9.20
N TYR A 146 -0.33 2.51 -9.16
CA TYR A 146 1.13 2.41 -8.96
C TYR A 146 1.93 3.41 -9.80
N GLU A 147 1.62 3.52 -11.10
CA GLU A 147 2.29 4.40 -12.06
C GLU A 147 2.21 5.89 -11.67
N CYS A 148 1.27 6.25 -10.80
CA CYS A 148 1.06 7.62 -10.34
C CYS A 148 1.86 7.99 -9.08
N LEU A 149 2.60 7.05 -8.49
CA LEU A 149 3.21 7.20 -7.18
C LEU A 149 4.59 7.86 -7.18
N GLU A 150 5.26 7.98 -8.33
CA GLU A 150 6.68 8.40 -8.39
C GLU A 150 6.96 9.70 -7.64
N ASN A 151 6.13 10.73 -7.85
CA ASN A 151 6.29 12.04 -7.22
C ASN A 151 5.95 12.05 -5.71
N GLU A 152 5.24 11.03 -5.22
CA GLU A 152 4.68 10.99 -3.87
C GLU A 152 5.37 9.94 -2.98
N ALA A 153 6.16 9.04 -3.56
CA ALA A 153 6.76 7.89 -2.88
C ALA A 153 7.64 8.27 -1.67
N ALA A 154 8.41 9.34 -1.76
CA ALA A 154 9.27 9.80 -0.65
C ALA A 154 8.46 10.26 0.58
N ASP A 155 7.36 10.99 0.35
CA ASP A 155 6.47 11.42 1.43
C ASP A 155 5.73 10.22 2.04
N ILE A 156 5.27 9.30 1.20
CA ILE A 156 4.62 8.06 1.66
C ILE A 156 5.61 7.22 2.48
N PHE A 157 6.86 7.12 2.05
CA PHE A 157 7.91 6.44 2.79
C PHE A 157 8.09 7.04 4.18
N THR A 158 8.17 8.36 4.27
CA THR A 158 8.27 9.07 5.56
C THR A 158 7.11 8.68 6.48
N LEU A 159 5.86 8.78 6.00
CA LEU A 159 4.67 8.42 6.78
C LEU A 159 4.68 6.95 7.23
N THR A 160 4.99 6.02 6.33
CA THR A 160 5.02 4.58 6.65
C THR A 160 6.12 4.27 7.67
N SER A 161 7.32 4.85 7.51
CA SER A 161 8.45 4.65 8.43
C SER A 161 8.21 5.22 9.82
N GLU A 162 7.52 6.36 9.93
CA GLU A 162 7.14 6.96 11.21
C GLU A 162 6.27 6.02 12.03
N VAL A 163 5.23 5.44 11.42
CA VAL A 163 4.33 4.50 12.09
C VAL A 163 5.05 3.23 12.52
N ILE A 164 5.88 2.65 11.64
CA ILE A 164 6.59 1.42 11.98
C ILE A 164 7.63 1.68 13.08
N GLY A 165 8.30 2.84 13.04
CA GLY A 165 9.22 3.28 14.09
C GLY A 165 8.56 3.46 15.45
N GLU A 166 7.27 3.83 15.50
CA GLU A 166 6.51 3.89 16.76
C GLU A 166 6.38 2.52 17.42
N ILE A 167 6.10 1.47 16.64
CA ILE A 167 6.00 0.10 17.13
C ILE A 167 7.35 -0.37 17.69
N VAL A 168 8.43 -0.17 16.93
CA VAL A 168 9.78 -0.57 17.32
C VAL A 168 10.21 0.10 18.64
N ARG A 169 10.00 1.42 18.78
CA ARG A 169 10.34 2.17 20.00
C ARG A 169 9.55 1.71 21.24
N VAL A 170 8.31 1.26 21.06
CA VAL A 170 7.52 0.70 22.16
C VAL A 170 8.09 -0.66 22.60
N GLY A 171 8.59 -1.46 21.65
CA GLY A 171 9.31 -2.71 21.93
C GLY A 171 10.57 -2.50 22.77
N ASP A 172 11.40 -1.52 22.43
CA ASP A 172 12.68 -1.26 23.11
C ASP A 172 12.51 -0.67 24.54
N ASN A 173 11.54 0.22 24.74
CA ASN A 173 11.35 0.93 26.01
C ASN A 173 10.77 0.06 27.15
N GLN A 174 10.32 -1.17 26.87
CA GLN A 174 9.91 -2.13 27.90
C GLN A 174 11.13 -2.68 28.70
N GLN A 175 12.36 -2.45 28.26
CA GLN A 175 13.58 -2.76 29.04
C GLN A 175 13.87 -1.76 30.17
N GLN A 176 13.28 -0.56 30.15
CA GLN A 176 13.36 0.40 31.26
C GLN A 176 12.02 0.42 32.02
N THR A 177 11.97 -0.39 33.08
CA THR A 177 11.04 -0.31 34.22
C THR A 177 10.03 0.85 34.18
N PHE A 178 8.76 0.56 33.89
CA PHE A 178 7.65 1.42 34.30
C PHE A 178 6.82 0.74 35.39
N THR A 179 7.22 1.00 36.63
CA THR A 179 6.31 0.97 37.77
C THR A 179 5.37 2.16 37.69
N ILE A 180 4.42 2.19 36.74
CA ILE A 180 3.26 3.08 36.81
C ILE A 180 2.01 2.32 36.36
N GLN A 181 1.23 1.95 37.37
CA GLN A 181 -0.23 1.84 37.42
C GLN A 181 -0.97 1.29 36.20
N GLN A 182 -1.66 0.16 36.45
CA GLN A 182 -2.86 -0.34 35.78
C GLN A 182 -3.69 0.77 35.08
N ASN A 183 -3.42 1.02 33.80
CA ASN A 183 -4.27 1.69 32.81
C ASN A 183 -3.48 1.85 31.49
N ILE A 184 -3.14 0.75 30.82
CA ILE A 184 -2.80 0.79 29.39
C ILE A 184 -4.08 0.31 28.67
N PRO A 185 -4.98 1.20 28.22
CA PRO A 185 -6.23 0.78 27.61
C PRO A 185 -6.02 0.52 26.11
N ASN A 186 -6.40 -0.67 25.63
CA ASN A 186 -6.98 -1.04 24.31
C ASN A 186 -6.48 -0.38 22.99
N ASN A 187 -5.40 0.39 22.96
CA ASN A 187 -5.02 1.26 21.84
C ASN A 187 -3.70 0.84 21.17
N LEU A 188 -3.16 -0.33 21.52
CA LEU A 188 -1.96 -0.91 20.89
C LEU A 188 -2.31 -1.62 19.58
N SER A 189 -3.40 -2.38 19.55
CA SER A 189 -3.85 -3.14 18.36
C SER A 189 -4.09 -2.24 17.14
N VAL A 190 -4.74 -1.08 17.30
CA VAL A 190 -4.97 -0.19 16.13
C VAL A 190 -3.65 0.39 15.58
N ASN A 191 -2.63 0.63 16.42
CA ASN A 191 -1.34 1.08 15.90
C ASN A 191 -0.61 -0.05 15.14
N GLU A 192 -0.77 -1.30 15.58
CA GLU A 192 -0.27 -2.48 14.86
C GLU A 192 -1.00 -2.64 13.52
N ASP A 193 -2.31 -2.43 13.47
CA ASP A 193 -3.09 -2.46 12.22
C ASP A 193 -2.64 -1.36 11.23
N ILE A 194 -2.35 -0.15 11.72
CA ILE A 194 -1.81 0.93 10.88
C ILE A 194 -0.42 0.55 10.36
N ALA A 195 0.45 -0.01 11.20
CA ALA A 195 1.78 -0.47 10.78
C ALA A 195 1.70 -1.63 9.78
N LEU A 196 0.73 -2.53 9.96
CA LEU A 196 0.43 -3.61 9.03
C LEU A 196 0.06 -3.06 7.65
N MET A 197 -0.87 -2.10 7.58
CA MET A 197 -1.24 -1.46 6.31
C MET A 197 -0.06 -0.71 5.67
N ALA A 198 0.82 -0.10 6.47
CA ALA A 198 2.03 0.55 5.98
C ALA A 198 3.01 -0.44 5.33
N LEU A 199 3.19 -1.64 5.91
CA LEU A 199 3.98 -2.72 5.31
C LEU A 199 3.29 -3.29 4.06
N THR A 200 1.97 -3.52 4.13
CA THR A 200 1.17 -4.02 3.00
C THR A 200 1.27 -3.10 1.80
N PHE A 201 1.24 -1.78 1.99
CA PHE A 201 1.42 -0.83 0.91
C PHE A 201 2.72 -1.08 0.14
N TRP A 202 3.84 -1.23 0.84
CA TRP A 202 5.13 -1.46 0.17
C TRP A 202 5.25 -2.87 -0.43
N ALA A 203 4.59 -3.87 0.17
CA ALA A 203 4.51 -5.21 -0.41
C ALA A 203 3.75 -5.19 -1.74
N VAL A 204 2.62 -4.47 -1.81
CA VAL A 204 1.86 -4.24 -3.05
C VAL A 204 2.72 -3.52 -4.09
N VAL A 205 3.40 -2.44 -3.71
CA VAL A 205 4.31 -1.70 -4.61
C VAL A 205 5.38 -2.64 -5.15
N ALA A 206 5.97 -3.48 -4.30
CA ALA A 206 6.98 -4.44 -4.73
C ALA A 206 6.43 -5.50 -5.71
N GLU A 207 5.23 -6.03 -5.45
CA GLU A 207 4.54 -6.97 -6.35
C GLU A 207 4.25 -6.35 -7.72
N LYS A 208 3.85 -5.08 -7.75
CA LYS A 208 3.62 -4.35 -9.01
C LYS A 208 4.90 -4.20 -9.82
N GLU A 209 6.01 -3.83 -9.18
CA GLU A 209 7.32 -3.75 -9.83
C GLU A 209 7.74 -5.10 -10.41
N GLU A 210 7.51 -6.18 -9.67
CA GLU A 210 7.85 -7.53 -10.11
C GLU A 210 7.05 -7.92 -11.35
N LEU A 211 5.74 -7.63 -11.36
CA LEU A 211 4.89 -7.89 -12.50
C LEU A 211 5.32 -7.10 -13.75
N ILE A 212 5.76 -5.85 -13.56
CA ILE A 212 6.28 -5.01 -14.65
C ILE A 212 7.58 -5.60 -15.19
N GLN A 213 8.54 -5.96 -14.32
CA GLN A 213 9.80 -6.63 -14.71
C GLN A 213 9.53 -7.93 -15.48
N LYS A 214 8.57 -8.73 -15.01
CA LYS A 214 8.19 -9.97 -15.70
C LYS A 214 7.63 -9.71 -17.09
N LYS A 215 6.73 -8.74 -17.24
CA LYS A 215 6.15 -8.37 -18.55
C LYS A 215 7.22 -7.89 -19.53
N LEU A 216 8.18 -7.08 -19.06
CA LEU A 216 9.31 -6.62 -19.86
C LEU A 216 10.14 -7.81 -20.37
N ARG A 217 10.47 -8.78 -19.51
CA ARG A 217 11.16 -10.01 -19.91
C ARG A 217 10.40 -10.84 -20.93
N ASP A 218 9.09 -11.06 -20.70
CA ASP A 218 8.27 -11.86 -21.61
C ASP A 218 8.23 -11.23 -23.02
N GLN A 219 8.20 -9.89 -23.10
CA GLN A 219 8.28 -9.14 -24.35
C GLN A 219 9.65 -9.28 -25.03
N GLU A 220 10.75 -9.16 -24.28
CA GLU A 220 12.11 -9.30 -24.83
C GLU A 220 12.39 -10.71 -25.37
N LEU A 221 11.83 -11.73 -24.71
CA LEU A 221 11.94 -13.12 -25.13
C LEU A 221 10.98 -13.50 -26.27
N GLY A 222 10.11 -12.58 -26.70
CA GLY A 222 9.12 -12.83 -27.75
C GLY A 222 8.06 -13.86 -27.35
N ILE A 223 7.79 -14.01 -26.06
CA ILE A 223 6.72 -14.87 -25.54
C ILE A 223 5.42 -14.06 -25.64
N GLU A 224 4.86 -13.99 -26.85
CA GLU A 224 3.44 -13.62 -26.99
C GLU A 224 2.65 -14.69 -26.22
N LYS A 225 1.90 -14.28 -25.20
CA LYS A 225 0.87 -15.15 -24.64
C LYS A 225 -0.16 -15.32 -25.75
N ASP A 226 -0.11 -16.45 -26.44
CA ASP A 226 -1.27 -16.95 -27.18
C ASP A 226 -2.45 -16.85 -26.21
N ASN A 227 -3.39 -15.95 -26.52
CA ASN A 227 -4.59 -15.79 -25.73
C ASN A 227 -5.22 -17.19 -25.60
N GLU A 228 -5.43 -17.62 -24.36
CA GLU A 228 -6.42 -18.64 -24.02
C GLU A 228 -7.79 -18.06 -24.41
N ASN A 229 -8.09 -18.05 -25.71
CA ASN A 229 -9.44 -18.27 -26.15
C ASN A 229 -9.70 -19.74 -25.79
N GLU A 230 -10.40 -19.95 -24.68
CA GLU A 230 -11.26 -21.12 -24.54
C GLU A 230 -12.30 -21.04 -25.67
N ASP A 231 -11.87 -21.38 -26.89
CA ASP A 231 -12.80 -21.70 -27.96
C ASP A 231 -13.39 -23.05 -27.58
N GLU A 232 -14.63 -23.00 -27.11
CA GLU A 232 -15.50 -24.16 -26.95
C GLU A 232 -15.45 -24.97 -28.25
N ASP A 233 -15.02 -26.24 -28.13
CA ASP A 233 -15.10 -27.25 -29.18
C ASP A 233 -16.59 -27.48 -29.53
N ASP A 234 -17.15 -26.62 -30.38
CA ASP A 234 -18.38 -26.92 -31.12
C ASP A 234 -17.99 -27.65 -32.41
N ASP A 235 -18.00 -28.98 -32.30
CA ASP A 235 -18.10 -29.91 -33.42
C ASP A 235 -19.34 -29.57 -34.25
N ASP A 236 -19.18 -28.93 -35.41
CA ASP A 236 -20.13 -29.09 -36.52
C ASP A 236 -19.38 -29.09 -37.87
N ASP A 237 -19.11 -30.31 -38.29
CA ASP A 237 -18.74 -30.73 -39.64
C ASP A 237 -19.94 -30.51 -40.59
N ASP A 238 -19.82 -29.58 -41.53
CA ASP A 238 -20.51 -29.72 -42.81
C ASP A 238 -19.80 -28.94 -43.93
N SER A 239 -19.20 -29.72 -44.82
CA SER A 239 -18.69 -29.33 -46.13
C SER A 239 -19.75 -28.63 -47.01
N GLN A 240 -19.37 -27.57 -47.75
CA GLN A 240 -19.53 -27.51 -49.22
C GLN A 240 -18.95 -26.24 -49.87
N ASP A 241 -18.48 -26.47 -51.09
CA ASP A 241 -17.84 -25.59 -52.08
C ASP A 241 -18.69 -24.37 -52.51
N ASP A 242 -18.05 -23.26 -52.92
CA ASP A 242 -17.97 -22.79 -54.32
C ASP A 242 -17.60 -21.28 -54.47
N VAL A 243 -16.84 -21.05 -55.54
CA VAL A 243 -16.38 -19.84 -56.28
C VAL A 243 -16.93 -18.44 -55.97
N GLY A 244 -16.04 -17.43 -56.02
CA GLY A 244 -16.41 -16.09 -56.53
C GLY A 244 -15.53 -14.91 -56.09
N ILE A 245 -14.78 -14.33 -57.03
CA ILE A 245 -14.12 -13.03 -56.91
C ILE A 245 -15.17 -11.92 -56.89
N ASP A 246 -15.11 -10.96 -55.96
CA ASP A 246 -15.39 -9.56 -56.32
C ASP A 246 -14.68 -8.54 -55.42
N LEU A 247 -14.24 -7.47 -56.06
CA LEU A 247 -13.56 -6.31 -55.48
C LEU A 247 -14.59 -5.22 -55.17
N ASN A 248 -14.29 -4.43 -54.13
CA ASN A 248 -14.91 -3.17 -53.71
C ASN A 248 -16.27 -3.24 -53.01
N ASN A 249 -16.30 -2.81 -51.74
CA ASN A 249 -16.75 -1.45 -51.43
C ASN A 249 -16.38 -1.05 -50.00
N ASN A 250 -16.23 0.27 -49.86
CA ASN A 250 -15.78 1.00 -48.69
C ASN A 250 -16.68 0.82 -47.45
N ASP A 251 -16.12 1.31 -46.33
CA ASP A 251 -16.78 1.77 -45.11
C ASP A 251 -17.02 0.72 -44.02
N ASP A 252 -16.03 0.58 -43.12
CA ASP A 252 -16.24 0.71 -41.68
C ASP A 252 -14.87 0.70 -40.94
N GLU A 253 -14.28 1.88 -40.77
CA GLU A 253 -13.32 2.11 -39.69
C GLU A 253 -14.06 1.95 -38.36
N ARG A 254 -14.17 0.73 -37.85
CA ARG A 254 -14.39 0.52 -36.41
C ARG A 254 -13.08 0.87 -35.71
N PRO A 255 -13.10 1.74 -34.67
CA PRO A 255 -11.89 2.01 -33.92
C PRO A 255 -11.48 0.72 -33.24
N ARG A 256 -10.31 0.19 -33.63
CA ARG A 256 -9.64 -0.88 -32.88
C ARG A 256 -9.49 -0.37 -31.45
N GLY A 257 -10.22 -1.01 -30.54
CA GLY A 257 -10.13 -0.75 -29.11
C GLY A 257 -8.67 -0.86 -28.69
N SER A 258 -8.20 0.20 -28.05
CA SER A 258 -6.88 0.34 -27.46
C SER A 258 -6.64 -0.74 -26.40
N SER A 259 -5.76 -1.69 -26.67
CA SER A 259 -5.14 -2.52 -25.62
C SER A 259 -3.63 -2.70 -25.76
N ASP A 260 -2.98 -1.93 -26.64
CA ASP A 260 -1.55 -1.62 -26.50
C ASP A 260 -1.44 -0.44 -25.52
N LYS A 261 -1.44 -0.73 -24.22
CA LYS A 261 -0.87 0.23 -23.27
C LYS A 261 0.63 -0.03 -23.28
N ASP A 262 1.34 0.77 -24.08
CA ASP A 262 2.78 0.95 -24.01
C ASP A 262 3.22 0.90 -22.54
N ILE A 263 4.23 0.08 -22.22
CA ILE A 263 4.83 0.08 -20.89
C ILE A 263 5.24 1.52 -20.60
N PRO A 264 4.67 2.16 -19.55
CA PRO A 264 4.92 3.57 -19.33
C PRO A 264 6.42 3.82 -19.19
N ASN A 265 6.91 4.88 -19.84
CA ASN A 265 8.26 5.42 -19.63
C ASN A 265 8.32 6.12 -18.26
N ILE A 266 8.04 5.37 -17.20
CA ILE A 266 8.05 5.75 -15.79
C ILE A 266 9.12 4.90 -15.14
N SER A 267 9.94 5.52 -14.29
CA SER A 267 10.95 4.81 -13.52
C SER A 267 10.26 3.92 -12.48
N TYR A 268 9.88 2.70 -12.85
CA TYR A 268 9.16 1.71 -12.05
C TYR A 268 10.00 1.08 -10.92
N HIS A 269 10.99 1.80 -10.40
CA HIS A 269 11.96 1.33 -9.41
C HIS A 269 11.78 2.03 -8.06
N LEU A 270 10.55 2.28 -7.62
CA LEU A 270 10.26 2.90 -6.33
C LEU A 270 10.74 2.03 -5.17
N CYS A 271 10.29 0.79 -5.12
CA CYS A 271 10.71 -0.16 -4.09
C CYS A 271 12.17 -0.54 -4.27
N THR A 272 12.59 -0.76 -5.51
CA THR A 272 13.99 -1.06 -5.87
C THR A 272 14.98 0.02 -5.39
N ARG A 273 14.69 1.30 -5.59
CA ARG A 273 15.54 2.42 -5.13
C ARG A 273 15.50 2.61 -3.61
N SER A 274 14.40 2.26 -2.97
CA SER A 274 14.22 2.34 -1.51
C SER A 274 14.50 1.02 -0.77
N CYS A 275 15.05 0.00 -1.44
CA CYS A 275 15.18 -1.36 -0.91
C CYS A 275 15.98 -1.44 0.40
N MET A 276 16.99 -0.58 0.55
CA MET A 276 17.78 -0.47 1.79
C MET A 276 16.92 -0.02 2.96
N GLN A 277 16.09 0.98 2.73
CA GLN A 277 15.22 1.52 3.76
C GLN A 277 14.13 0.50 4.13
N MET A 278 13.62 -0.26 3.16
CA MET A 278 12.71 -1.38 3.41
C MET A 278 13.37 -2.47 4.26
N ALA A 279 14.60 -2.86 3.92
CA ALA A 279 15.36 -3.83 4.70
C ALA A 279 15.56 -3.36 6.15
N GLU A 280 16.00 -2.11 6.37
CA GLU A 280 16.19 -1.55 7.71
C GLU A 280 14.91 -1.61 8.55
N ILE A 281 13.77 -1.28 7.95
CA ILE A 281 12.46 -1.38 8.61
C ILE A 281 12.13 -2.83 8.99
N THR A 282 12.31 -3.78 8.06
CA THR A 282 12.04 -5.21 8.34
C THR A 282 13.00 -5.80 9.39
N PHE A 283 14.27 -5.40 9.37
CA PHE A 283 15.29 -5.80 10.35
C PHE A 283 15.00 -5.27 11.75
N ALA A 284 14.33 -4.11 11.86
CA ALA A 284 13.87 -3.59 13.14
C ALA A 284 12.68 -4.39 13.69
N LEU A 285 11.89 -5.04 12.84
CA LEU A 285 10.70 -5.81 13.23
C LEU A 285 11.00 -7.28 13.56
N PHE A 286 11.91 -7.94 12.83
CA PHE A 286 12.22 -9.37 13.04
C PHE A 286 12.60 -9.75 14.48
N PRO A 287 13.34 -8.91 15.24
CA PRO A 287 13.66 -9.21 16.65
C PRO A 287 12.48 -9.09 17.63
N LEU A 288 11.33 -8.52 17.22
CA LEU A 288 10.19 -8.25 18.10
C LEU A 288 9.36 -9.50 18.48
N VAL A 289 9.80 -10.69 18.05
CA VAL A 289 9.16 -11.99 18.36
C VAL A 289 9.12 -12.25 19.88
N ASP A 290 9.95 -11.59 20.69
CA ASP A 290 9.99 -11.77 22.15
C ASP A 290 9.78 -10.46 22.94
N GLY A 291 8.55 -9.96 22.92
CA GLY A 291 8.16 -8.74 23.63
C GLY A 291 7.74 -8.91 25.09
N LYS A 292 7.82 -10.11 25.70
CA LYS A 292 7.30 -10.31 27.08
C LYS A 292 8.20 -11.02 28.08
N ASN A 293 9.24 -11.77 27.69
CA ASN A 293 10.08 -12.46 28.69
C ASN A 293 11.56 -12.53 28.31
N GLN A 294 12.26 -11.40 28.45
CA GLN A 294 13.73 -11.38 28.53
C GLN A 294 14.29 -11.99 29.84
N THR A 295 13.44 -12.55 30.70
CA THR A 295 13.90 -13.43 31.77
C THR A 295 14.24 -14.79 31.16
N GLN A 296 15.55 -15.08 31.08
CA GLN A 296 16.13 -16.39 30.77
C GLN A 296 15.11 -17.52 30.92
N LEU A 297 14.57 -17.98 29.78
CA LEU A 297 13.55 -19.03 29.69
C LEU A 297 14.11 -20.33 30.29
N THR A 298 13.92 -20.51 31.59
CA THR A 298 14.34 -21.70 32.33
C THR A 298 13.23 -22.75 32.42
N SER A 299 11.99 -22.43 31.97
CA SER A 299 10.92 -23.42 31.87
C SER A 299 9.94 -23.14 30.73
N TYR A 300 9.73 -24.15 29.88
CA TYR A 300 8.70 -24.18 28.84
C TYR A 300 7.34 -24.54 29.46
N ASN A 301 6.57 -23.54 29.92
CA ASN A 301 5.17 -23.75 30.26
C ASN A 301 4.25 -23.13 29.19
N SER A 302 3.04 -23.68 29.04
CA SER A 302 2.08 -23.33 27.99
C SER A 302 1.64 -21.86 28.02
N GLN A 303 1.61 -21.23 29.19
CA GLN A 303 1.20 -19.83 29.34
C GLN A 303 2.28 -18.87 28.81
N THR A 304 3.57 -19.20 29.01
CA THR A 304 4.70 -18.43 28.49
C THR A 304 4.76 -18.48 26.97
N LEU A 305 4.56 -19.65 26.38
CA LEU A 305 4.50 -19.82 24.92
C LEU A 305 3.36 -19.00 24.31
N LEU A 306 2.16 -19.01 24.91
CA LEU A 306 1.03 -18.21 24.45
C LEU A 306 1.28 -16.68 24.52
N SER A 307 2.20 -16.22 25.37
CA SER A 307 2.57 -14.80 25.47
C SER A 307 3.68 -14.37 24.50
N ILE A 308 4.55 -15.32 24.11
CA ILE A 308 5.57 -15.15 23.07
C ILE A 308 4.90 -15.13 21.69
N PHE A 309 3.91 -15.99 21.48
CA PHE A 309 3.13 -16.08 20.24
C PHE A 309 1.82 -15.29 20.32
N SER A 310 1.87 -14.02 20.75
CA SER A 310 0.69 -13.14 20.64
C SER A 310 0.31 -13.02 19.16
N PRO A 311 -0.93 -13.37 18.75
CA PRO A 311 -1.35 -13.38 17.34
C PRO A 311 -1.07 -12.07 16.60
N ASP A 312 -1.18 -10.95 17.30
CA ASP A 312 -1.07 -9.60 16.72
C ASP A 312 0.38 -9.27 16.28
N ASN A 313 1.39 -9.73 17.02
CA ASN A 313 2.79 -9.58 16.63
C ASN A 313 3.12 -10.40 15.37
N TRP A 314 2.47 -11.55 15.21
CA TRP A 314 2.74 -12.46 14.10
C TRP A 314 2.29 -11.87 12.76
N ASN A 315 1.16 -11.16 12.73
CA ASN A 315 0.69 -10.49 11.52
C ASN A 315 1.71 -9.47 11.01
N LEU A 316 2.28 -8.68 11.91
CA LEU A 316 3.28 -7.67 11.55
C LEU A 316 4.60 -8.30 11.09
N ILE A 317 5.04 -9.36 11.76
CA ILE A 317 6.23 -10.13 11.36
C ILE A 317 6.02 -10.77 9.99
N SER A 318 4.86 -11.38 9.75
CA SER A 318 4.54 -12.02 8.47
C SER A 318 4.43 -11.00 7.33
N ALA A 319 3.90 -9.81 7.59
CA ALA A 319 3.92 -8.73 6.62
C ALA A 319 5.34 -8.21 6.33
N ALA A 320 6.21 -8.16 7.35
CA ALA A 320 7.61 -7.82 7.16
C ALA A 320 8.38 -8.90 6.37
N GLU A 321 8.11 -10.19 6.61
CA GLU A 321 8.63 -11.31 5.80
C GLU A 321 8.19 -11.18 4.34
N THR A 322 6.90 -10.91 4.11
CA THR A 322 6.33 -10.74 2.77
C THR A 322 7.02 -9.58 2.03
N LEU A 323 7.11 -8.40 2.67
CA LEU A 323 7.80 -7.25 2.08
C LEU A 323 9.27 -7.56 1.80
N PHE A 324 9.99 -8.13 2.77
CA PHE A 324 11.42 -8.41 2.61
C PHE A 324 11.67 -9.44 1.50
N GLY A 325 10.85 -10.49 1.41
CA GLY A 325 10.90 -11.48 0.33
C GLY A 325 10.67 -10.85 -1.05
N SER A 326 9.64 -10.01 -1.20
CA SER A 326 9.39 -9.27 -2.45
C SER A 326 10.56 -8.37 -2.83
N VAL A 327 11.17 -7.67 -1.86
CA VAL A 327 12.36 -6.83 -2.10
C VAL A 327 13.56 -7.69 -2.53
N CYS A 328 13.79 -8.84 -1.89
CA CYS A 328 14.85 -9.77 -2.28
C CYS A 328 14.68 -10.20 -3.75
N LYS A 329 13.46 -10.55 -4.14
CA LYS A 329 13.14 -10.96 -5.51
C LYS A 329 13.41 -9.85 -6.52
N LEU A 330 12.92 -8.64 -6.26
CA LEU A 330 13.15 -7.47 -7.11
C LEU A 330 14.63 -7.14 -7.32
N VAL A 331 15.39 -7.15 -6.23
CA VAL A 331 16.74 -6.57 -6.20
C VAL A 331 17.83 -7.61 -6.52
N LEU A 332 17.55 -8.90 -6.32
CA LEU A 332 18.51 -9.98 -6.57
C LEU A 332 18.20 -10.79 -7.83
N CYS A 333 16.95 -10.75 -8.31
CA CYS A 333 16.51 -11.42 -9.54
C CYS A 333 15.97 -10.46 -10.62
N GLY A 334 15.96 -9.15 -10.35
CA GLY A 334 15.63 -8.13 -11.35
C GLY A 334 16.76 -8.03 -12.37
N GLU A 335 16.57 -8.68 -13.51
CA GLU A 335 17.57 -8.82 -14.58
C GLU A 335 17.53 -7.68 -15.59
N ASP A 336 17.41 -6.43 -15.13
CA ASP A 336 17.97 -5.32 -15.92
C ASP A 336 19.51 -5.41 -15.79
N LEU A 337 20.10 -6.51 -16.28
CA LEU A 337 21.51 -6.89 -16.17
C LEU A 337 22.46 -5.89 -16.85
N ASP A 338 21.91 -4.99 -17.66
CA ASP A 338 22.64 -3.90 -18.30
C ASP A 338 22.65 -2.61 -17.45
N ASP A 339 21.78 -2.49 -16.45
CA ASP A 339 21.79 -1.38 -15.50
C ASP A 339 22.78 -1.65 -14.35
N GLN A 340 23.98 -1.09 -14.50
CA GLN A 340 25.05 -1.19 -13.51
C GLN A 340 24.64 -0.62 -12.14
N ASP A 341 23.72 0.34 -12.08
CA ASP A 341 23.27 0.93 -10.82
C ASP A 341 22.39 -0.07 -10.07
N LEU A 342 21.50 -0.80 -10.76
CA LEU A 342 20.67 -1.85 -10.16
C LEU A 342 21.49 -3.03 -9.63
N ILE A 343 22.50 -3.48 -10.38
CA ILE A 343 23.43 -4.51 -9.92
C ILE A 343 24.18 -4.07 -8.66
N LEU A 344 24.62 -2.80 -8.62
CA LEU A 344 25.30 -2.25 -7.47
C LEU A 344 24.38 -2.20 -6.24
N ILE A 345 23.13 -1.78 -6.42
CA ILE A 345 22.09 -1.79 -5.38
C ILE A 345 21.92 -3.21 -4.84
N GLY A 346 21.78 -4.21 -5.71
CA GLY A 346 21.61 -5.61 -5.29
C GLY A 346 22.79 -6.18 -4.52
N LYS A 347 24.03 -5.90 -4.95
CA LYS A 347 25.24 -6.30 -4.22
C LYS A 347 25.34 -5.63 -2.85
N GLN A 348 24.96 -4.37 -2.74
CA GLN A 348 24.95 -3.68 -1.46
C GLN A 348 23.86 -4.26 -0.55
N PHE A 349 22.67 -4.54 -1.10
CA PHE A 349 21.54 -5.09 -0.37
C PHE A 349 21.87 -6.48 0.21
N LEU A 350 22.44 -7.35 -0.62
CA LEU A 350 22.89 -8.68 -0.18
C LEU A 350 23.93 -8.58 0.94
N ARG A 351 24.90 -7.66 0.81
CA ARG A 351 25.91 -7.43 1.87
C ARG A 351 25.26 -7.03 3.19
N LYS A 352 24.33 -6.07 3.16
CA LYS A 352 23.61 -5.63 4.36
C LYS A 352 22.79 -6.75 4.99
N THR A 353 22.15 -7.57 4.16
CA THR A 353 21.40 -8.75 4.60
C THR A 353 22.30 -9.76 5.30
N VAL A 354 23.46 -10.08 4.72
CA VAL A 354 24.44 -10.98 5.33
C VAL A 354 25.00 -10.41 6.64
N GLU A 355 25.27 -9.10 6.71
CA GLU A 355 25.69 -8.43 7.95
C GLU A 355 24.65 -8.58 9.06
N PHE A 356 23.36 -8.41 8.74
CA PHE A 356 22.27 -8.59 9.71
C PHE A 356 22.17 -10.03 10.23
N VAL A 357 22.20 -11.01 9.32
CA VAL A 357 22.18 -12.45 9.66
C VAL A 357 23.35 -12.83 10.56
N GLN A 358 24.56 -12.36 10.23
CA GLN A 358 25.75 -12.59 11.04
C GLN A 358 25.62 -12.00 12.44
N GLN A 359 25.12 -10.76 12.54
CA GLN A 359 24.86 -10.11 13.83
C GLN A 359 23.81 -10.88 14.65
N GLY A 360 22.75 -11.37 14.00
CA GLY A 360 21.71 -12.19 14.65
C GLY A 360 22.29 -13.44 15.30
N PHE A 361 23.10 -14.21 14.59
CA PHE A 361 23.78 -15.38 15.17
C PHE A 361 24.82 -15.02 16.24
N GLN A 362 25.50 -13.88 16.11
CA GLN A 362 26.50 -13.42 17.09
C GLN A 362 25.89 -12.97 18.43
N ARG A 363 24.61 -12.58 18.47
CA ARG A 363 23.92 -12.22 19.72
C ARG A 363 23.85 -13.38 20.70
N GLY A 364 23.82 -14.62 20.21
CA GLY A 364 23.79 -15.82 21.04
C GLY A 364 22.48 -16.03 21.81
N ASP A 365 21.41 -15.34 21.43
CA ASP A 365 20.06 -15.49 21.95
C ASP A 365 19.12 -16.10 20.91
N TRP A 366 17.95 -16.56 21.36
CA TRP A 366 16.96 -17.18 20.47
C TRP A 366 16.36 -16.18 19.48
N ALA A 367 16.08 -14.95 19.92
CA ALA A 367 15.50 -13.91 19.08
C ALA A 367 16.41 -13.51 17.91
N GLY A 368 17.73 -13.40 18.15
CA GLY A 368 18.72 -13.14 17.11
C GLY A 368 18.84 -14.30 16.13
N ALA A 369 18.82 -15.55 16.63
CA ALA A 369 18.86 -16.73 15.78
C ALA A 369 17.60 -16.87 14.91
N ASP A 370 16.41 -16.66 15.48
CA ASP A 370 15.13 -16.69 14.77
C ASP A 370 15.05 -15.60 13.69
N SER A 371 15.45 -14.37 14.04
CA SER A 371 15.54 -13.26 13.08
C SER A 371 16.47 -13.59 11.91
N ALA A 372 17.65 -14.17 12.19
CA ALA A 372 18.62 -14.54 11.18
C ALA A 372 18.09 -15.64 10.24
N VAL A 373 17.45 -16.68 10.79
CA VAL A 373 16.87 -17.76 10.00
C VAL A 373 15.72 -17.26 9.13
N ARG A 374 14.84 -16.42 9.68
CA ARG A 374 13.75 -15.76 8.93
C ARG A 374 14.27 -14.96 7.75
N THR A 375 15.25 -14.09 7.98
CA THR A 375 15.89 -13.30 6.93
C THR A 375 16.50 -14.19 5.84
N LEU A 376 17.19 -15.27 6.23
CA LEU A 376 17.73 -16.23 5.27
C LEU A 376 16.63 -16.94 4.47
N GLY A 377 15.53 -17.34 5.13
CA GLY A 377 14.37 -17.94 4.48
C GLY A 377 13.82 -17.05 3.37
N CYS A 378 13.48 -15.81 3.71
CA CYS A 378 13.00 -14.83 2.73
C CYS A 378 14.02 -14.56 1.61
N LEU A 379 15.32 -14.50 1.93
CA LEU A 379 16.37 -14.33 0.93
C LEU A 379 16.37 -15.47 -0.09
N PHE A 380 16.32 -16.72 0.36
CA PHE A 380 16.33 -17.89 -0.53
C PHE A 380 15.01 -18.05 -1.29
N GLU A 381 13.87 -17.82 -0.65
CA GLU A 381 12.56 -17.86 -1.31
C GLU A 381 12.44 -16.80 -2.39
N GLY A 382 12.87 -15.57 -2.10
CA GLY A 382 12.84 -14.47 -3.07
C GLY A 382 13.70 -14.74 -4.29
N VAL A 383 14.75 -15.56 -4.16
CA VAL A 383 15.67 -15.83 -5.26
C VAL A 383 15.19 -16.95 -6.17
N GLY A 384 14.37 -17.87 -5.66
CA GLY A 384 13.79 -18.95 -6.46
C GLY A 384 14.85 -19.94 -7.00
N SER A 385 14.36 -21.05 -7.55
CA SER A 385 15.22 -22.09 -8.17
C SER A 385 15.37 -21.94 -9.69
N ASP A 386 14.51 -21.11 -10.31
CA ASP A 386 14.45 -20.88 -11.76
C ASP A 386 15.16 -19.59 -12.22
N SER A 387 15.76 -18.83 -11.31
CA SER A 387 16.51 -17.60 -11.64
C SER A 387 17.89 -17.96 -12.19
N GLY A 388 17.95 -18.15 -13.51
CA GLY A 388 19.21 -18.29 -14.23
C GLY A 388 20.05 -17.02 -14.10
N ALA A 389 20.98 -17.01 -13.14
CA ALA A 389 21.98 -15.95 -12.90
C ALA A 389 21.51 -14.70 -12.12
N GLY A 390 20.85 -14.89 -10.97
CA GLY A 390 20.74 -13.85 -9.93
C GLY A 390 22.09 -13.46 -9.30
N ILE A 391 22.13 -12.35 -8.56
CA ILE A 391 23.34 -11.76 -7.93
C ILE A 391 24.02 -12.66 -6.87
N LEU A 392 23.37 -13.77 -6.48
CA LEU A 392 23.77 -14.64 -5.35
C LEU A 392 24.91 -15.63 -5.63
#